data_AF-A0A105V3R4-F1
#
_entry.id   AF-A0A105V3R4-F1
#
_cell.length_a   1.000
_cell.length_b   1.000
_cell.length_c   1.000
_cell.angle_alpha   90.00
_cell.angle_beta   90.00
_cell.angle_gamma   90.00
#
_symmetry.space_group_name_H-M   'P 1'
#
loop_
_entity.id
_entity.type
_entity.pdbx_description
1 polymer ?
#
loop_
_entity_poly.entity_id
_entity_poly.type
_entity_poly.pdbx_seq_one_letter_code
_entity_poly.pdbx_strand_id
1 'polypeptide(L)'
;MEHHLYTNADLKDKPEGSTLYRLVCEGGLGICKVCGLGEGSLTTECPGERSGAKADDVYAGKIDYVDGRWQSGRLNPTNQMWARFTADRAENSA
;
A
#
# COMPACT_ATOMS: atom_id res chain seq x y z
N MET A 1 8.28 11.08 1.08
CA MET A 1 8.34 11.06 -0.41
C MET A 1 7.03 10.52 -0.96
N GLU A 2 6.57 10.99 -2.13
CA GLU A 2 5.30 10.58 -2.74
C GLU A 2 5.39 9.21 -3.44
N HIS A 3 4.26 8.49 -3.53
CA HIS A 3 4.18 7.22 -4.27
C HIS A 3 3.96 7.45 -5.76
N HIS A 4 4.73 6.73 -6.59
CA HIS A 4 4.57 6.80 -8.04
C HIS A 4 3.81 5.56 -8.52
N LEU A 5 2.50 5.68 -8.73
CA LEU A 5 1.66 4.54 -9.08
C LEU A 5 1.82 4.12 -10.55
N TYR A 6 1.60 2.83 -10.83
CA TYR A 6 1.36 2.36 -12.20
C TYR A 6 0.06 2.97 -12.74
N THR A 7 0.08 3.32 -14.02
CA THR A 7 -1.05 3.89 -14.75
C THR A 7 -1.31 3.09 -16.02
N ASN A 8 -2.44 3.35 -16.69
CA ASN A 8 -2.74 2.75 -18.00
C ASN A 8 -1.65 3.06 -19.03
N ALA A 9 -1.02 4.24 -18.95
CA ALA A 9 0.05 4.63 -19.86
C ALA A 9 1.31 3.75 -19.69
N ASP A 10 1.61 3.33 -18.46
CA ASP A 10 2.74 2.43 -18.16
C ASP A 10 2.54 1.02 -18.73
N LEU A 11 1.32 0.67 -19.18
CA LEU A 11 0.92 -0.68 -19.59
C LEU A 11 0.47 -0.78 -21.05
N LYS A 12 0.76 0.24 -21.85
CA LYS A 12 0.38 0.33 -23.27
C LYS A 12 0.88 -0.87 -24.08
N ASP A 13 2.14 -1.27 -23.85
CA ASP A 13 2.83 -2.33 -24.61
C ASP A 13 3.06 -3.59 -23.77
N LYS A 14 2.14 -3.88 -22.84
CA LYS A 14 2.21 -5.05 -21.97
C LYS A 14 2.24 -6.36 -22.79
N PRO A 15 2.85 -7.42 -22.25
CA PRO A 15 2.66 -8.76 -22.80
C PRO A 15 1.21 -9.23 -22.65
N GLU A 16 0.76 -10.06 -23.58
CA GLU A 16 -0.51 -10.76 -23.50
C GLU A 16 -0.58 -11.59 -22.19
N GLY A 17 -1.72 -11.56 -21.51
CA GLY A 17 -1.90 -12.24 -20.22
C GLY A 17 -1.19 -11.58 -19.02
N SER A 18 -0.66 -10.37 -19.16
CA SER A 18 -0.01 -9.65 -18.05
C SER A 18 -0.93 -9.52 -16.83
N THR A 19 -0.54 -10.18 -15.74
CA THR A 19 -1.25 -10.07 -14.44
C THR A 19 -1.26 -8.64 -13.93
N LEU A 20 -0.20 -7.86 -14.19
CA LEU A 20 -0.10 -6.47 -13.75
C LEU A 20 -1.18 -5.60 -14.40
N TYR A 21 -1.50 -5.83 -15.67
CA TYR A 21 -2.59 -5.10 -16.34
C TYR A 21 -3.97 -5.45 -15.77
N ARG A 22 -4.21 -6.74 -15.53
CA ARG A 22 -5.44 -7.18 -14.86
C ARG A 22 -5.63 -6.49 -13.51
N LEU A 23 -4.55 -6.34 -12.73
CA LEU A 23 -4.61 -5.69 -11.42
C LEU A 23 -4.82 -4.17 -11.52
N VAL A 24 -4.05 -3.49 -12.37
CA VAL A 24 -4.02 -2.01 -12.44
C VAL A 24 -5.15 -1.45 -13.31
N CYS A 25 -5.29 -1.93 -14.55
CA CYS A 25 -6.20 -1.34 -15.52
C CYS A 25 -7.64 -1.89 -15.39
N GLU A 26 -7.80 -3.18 -15.13
CA GLU A 26 -9.13 -3.81 -15.01
C GLU A 26 -9.60 -3.85 -13.55
N GLY A 27 -8.71 -4.17 -12.61
CA GLY A 27 -9.01 -4.27 -11.18
C GLY A 27 -8.94 -2.94 -10.43
N GLY A 28 -8.38 -1.89 -11.04
CA GLY A 28 -8.25 -0.56 -10.43
C GLY A 28 -7.26 -0.47 -9.26
N LEU A 29 -6.42 -1.49 -9.05
CA LEU A 29 -5.52 -1.55 -7.89
C LEU A 29 -4.37 -0.55 -8.03
N GLY A 30 -4.22 0.34 -7.06
CA GLY A 30 -3.05 1.21 -6.95
C GLY A 30 -1.79 0.41 -6.56
N ILE A 31 -0.75 0.42 -7.40
CA ILE A 31 0.54 -0.24 -7.09
C ILE A 31 1.67 0.76 -7.29
N CYS A 32 2.51 0.97 -6.28
CA CYS A 32 3.65 1.86 -6.38
C CYS A 32 4.81 1.22 -7.16
N LYS A 33 5.27 1.91 -8.21
CA LYS A 33 6.39 1.52 -9.07
C LYS A 33 7.70 1.43 -8.30
N VAL A 34 7.86 2.23 -7.25
CA VAL A 34 9.09 2.33 -6.46
C VAL A 34 9.11 1.27 -5.36
N CYS A 35 8.19 1.35 -4.39
CA CYS A 35 8.23 0.46 -3.24
C CYS A 35 7.60 -0.92 -3.48
N GLY A 36 6.79 -1.06 -4.54
CA GLY A 36 6.15 -2.33 -4.92
C GLY A 36 4.93 -2.69 -4.07
N LEU A 37 4.53 -1.82 -3.14
CA LEU A 37 3.35 -2.03 -2.32
C LEU A 37 2.08 -1.70 -3.12
N GLY A 38 1.06 -2.54 -2.94
CA GLY A 38 -0.29 -2.34 -3.48
C GLY A 38 -1.18 -1.61 -2.49
N GLU A 39 -2.32 -1.10 -2.94
CA GLU A 39 -3.20 -0.18 -2.22
C GLU A 39 -3.47 -0.57 -0.76
N GLY A 40 -3.76 -1.83 -0.42
CA GLY A 40 -3.98 -2.24 0.98
C GLY A 40 -2.73 -2.23 1.89
N SER A 41 -1.57 -1.94 1.32
CA SER A 41 -0.25 -1.99 1.95
C SER A 41 0.58 -0.75 1.64
N LEU A 42 0.03 0.32 1.06
CA LEU A 42 0.82 1.53 0.81
C LEU A 42 1.12 2.20 2.15
N THR A 43 2.41 2.42 2.42
CA THR A 43 2.87 3.24 3.55
C THR A 43 2.42 4.69 3.40
N THR A 44 2.40 5.47 4.48
CA THR A 44 2.09 6.92 4.41
C THR A 44 3.01 7.64 3.43
N GLU A 45 4.31 7.36 3.50
CA GLU A 45 5.30 7.86 2.55
C GLU A 45 5.97 6.72 1.81
N CYS A 46 6.36 6.96 0.56
CA CYS A 46 7.18 6.02 -0.18
C CYS A 46 8.58 5.92 0.46
N PRO A 47 9.09 4.70 0.78
CA PRO A 47 10.44 4.50 1.30
C PRO A 47 11.55 4.77 0.27
N GLY A 48 11.20 4.96 -1.00
CA GLY A 48 12.18 5.15 -2.08
C GLY A 48 12.85 3.85 -2.56
N GLU A 49 12.57 2.71 -1.92
CA GLU A 49 13.12 1.40 -2.25
C GLU A 49 12.07 0.29 -2.14
N ARG A 50 12.36 -0.89 -2.68
CA ARG A 50 11.46 -2.05 -2.62
C ARG A 50 11.26 -2.50 -1.18
N SER A 51 10.01 -2.57 -0.73
CA SER A 51 9.68 -2.95 0.65
C SER A 51 9.89 -4.44 0.94
N GLY A 52 9.79 -5.30 -0.08
CA GLY A 52 10.07 -6.74 0.02
C GLY A 52 9.34 -7.40 1.20
N ALA A 53 10.10 -8.04 2.10
CA ALA A 53 9.58 -8.74 3.28
C ALA A 53 8.76 -7.87 4.24
N LYS A 54 8.84 -6.53 4.14
CA LYS A 54 8.05 -5.61 4.98
C LYS A 54 6.60 -5.48 4.53
N ALA A 55 6.24 -5.96 3.33
CA ALA A 55 4.89 -5.82 2.79
C ALA A 55 3.82 -6.40 3.72
N ASP A 56 4.05 -7.59 4.26
CA ASP A 56 3.11 -8.26 5.15
C ASP A 56 2.94 -7.53 6.48
N ASP A 57 4.02 -6.97 7.03
CA ASP A 57 3.96 -6.19 8.27
C ASP A 57 3.26 -4.84 8.09
N VAL A 58 3.43 -4.20 6.92
CA VAL A 58 2.67 -2.98 6.56
C VAL A 58 1.19 -3.32 6.40
N TYR A 59 0.87 -4.40 5.67
CA TYR A 59 -0.50 -4.88 5.47
C TYR A 59 -1.17 -5.28 6.79
N ALA A 60 -0.42 -5.91 7.70
CA ALA A 60 -0.88 -6.24 9.05
C ALA A 60 -0.98 -5.03 9.98
N GLY A 61 -0.57 -3.84 9.54
CA GLY A 61 -0.63 -2.61 10.35
C GLY A 61 0.40 -2.56 11.48
N LYS A 62 1.48 -3.36 11.40
CA LYS A 62 2.54 -3.37 12.43
C LYS A 62 3.53 -2.25 12.22
N ILE A 63 3.81 -1.88 10.97
CA ILE A 63 4.78 -0.86 10.60
C ILE A 63 4.24 0.07 9.51
N ASP A 64 4.79 1.28 9.47
CA ASP A 64 4.56 2.27 8.42
C ASP A 64 5.85 3.04 8.13
N TYR A 65 5.98 3.68 6.96
CA TYR A 65 7.11 4.56 6.63
C TYR A 65 6.65 6.01 6.67
N VAL A 66 7.17 6.77 7.65
CA VAL A 66 6.77 8.16 7.94
C VAL A 66 7.97 8.94 8.45
N ASP A 67 8.10 10.19 8.02
CA ASP A 67 9.20 11.10 8.34
C ASP A 67 10.56 10.51 7.91
N GLY A 68 10.58 9.85 6.75
CA GLY A 68 11.81 9.25 6.22
C GLY A 68 12.34 8.04 7.00
N ARG A 69 11.50 7.35 7.79
CA ARG A 69 11.90 6.14 8.54
C ARG A 69 10.74 5.17 8.76
N TRP A 70 11.10 3.90 8.96
CA TRP A 70 10.16 2.86 9.41
C TRP A 70 9.79 3.08 10.88
N GLN A 71 8.49 3.10 11.17
CA GLN A 71 7.94 3.24 12.52
C GLN A 71 7.04 2.04 12.84
N SER A 72 7.12 1.53 14.07
CA SER A 72 6.30 0.42 14.55
C SER A 72 5.03 0.92 15.25
N GLY A 73 4.00 0.06 15.34
CA GLY A 73 2.75 0.36 16.04
C GLY A 73 1.89 1.42 15.34
N ARG A 74 2.11 1.62 14.04
CA ARG A 74 1.40 2.61 13.23
C ARG A 74 0.72 1.93 12.06
N LEU A 75 -0.58 2.18 11.93
CA LEU A 75 -1.37 1.79 10.77
C LEU A 75 -1.04 2.72 9.60
N ASN A 76 -0.86 2.16 8.42
CA ASN A 76 -0.78 2.98 7.20
C ASN A 76 -2.18 3.46 6.78
N PRO A 77 -2.33 4.60 6.07
CA PRO A 77 -3.62 5.24 5.78
C PRO A 77 -4.52 4.44 4.82
N THR A 78 -3.92 3.50 4.10
CA THR A 78 -4.55 2.72 3.04
C THR A 78 -4.92 1.31 3.51
N ASN A 79 -4.56 0.97 4.76
CA ASN A 79 -4.85 -0.31 5.35
C ASN A 79 -6.36 -0.44 5.56
N GLN A 80 -6.95 -1.46 4.95
CA GLN A 80 -8.37 -1.81 5.09
C GLN A 80 -8.79 -2.06 6.56
N MET A 81 -7.83 -2.31 7.45
CA MET A 81 -8.04 -2.45 8.90
C MET A 81 -8.37 -1.12 9.60
N TRP A 82 -8.19 0.05 8.96
CA TRP A 82 -8.56 1.36 9.54
C TRP A 82 -10.02 1.41 10.00
N ALA A 83 -10.94 0.83 9.22
CA ALA A 83 -12.35 0.77 9.58
C ALA A 83 -12.63 -0.17 10.76
N ARG A 84 -11.78 -1.19 10.97
CA ARG A 84 -11.93 -2.15 12.08
C ARG A 84 -11.36 -1.62 13.39
N PHE A 85 -10.17 -1.02 13.36
CA PHE A 85 -9.54 -0.48 14.57
C PHE A 85 -10.21 0.79 15.13
N THR A 86 -10.82 1.61 14.27
CA THR A 86 -11.58 2.79 14.74
C THR A 86 -12.93 2.40 15.36
N ALA A 87 -13.60 1.36 14.82
CA ALA A 87 -14.80 0.78 15.43
C ALA A 87 -14.51 0.19 16.83
N ASP A 88 -13.47 -0.64 16.96
CA ASP A 88 -13.14 -1.29 18.24
C ASP A 88 -12.70 -0.30 19.35
N ARG A 89 -12.06 0.82 19.00
CA ARG A 89 -11.70 1.87 19.98
C ARG A 89 -12.88 2.75 20.40
N ALA A 90 -13.86 2.96 19.50
CA ALA A 90 -15.07 3.70 19.82
C ALA A 90 -16.00 2.91 20.76
N GLU A 91 -16.09 1.59 20.58
CA GLU A 91 -16.94 0.72 21.39
C GLU A 91 -16.38 0.45 22.80
N ASN A 92 -15.04 0.46 22.98
CA ASN A 92 -14.39 0.25 24.28
C ASN A 92 -14.10 1.54 25.07
N SER A 93 -14.56 2.70 24.57
CA SER A 93 -14.41 3.99 25.25
C SER A 93 -15.75 4.59 25.70
N ALA A 94 -16.83 3.80 25.65
CA ALA A 94 -18.19 4.16 26.04
C ALA A 94 -18.58 3.55 27.40
#